data_AF-A0A3D4X5K0-F1
#
_entry.id   AF-A0A3D4X5K0-F1
#
_cell.length_a   1.000
_cell.length_b   1.000
_cell.length_c   1.000
_cell.angle_alpha   90.00
_cell.angle_beta   90.00
_cell.angle_gamma   90.00
#
_symmetry.space_group_name_H-M   'P 1'
#
loop_
_entity.id
_entity.type
_entity.pdbx_description
1 polymer ?
#
loop_
_entity_poly.entity_id
_entity_poly.type
_entity_poly.pdbx_seq_one_letter_code
_entity_poly.pdbx_strand_id
1 'polypeptide(L)' 'MTEKELLQKNIEEFARLQNYMVLVEKNSDAYRVMKGRYIELKVILTASGINLTELDVIKE' A
#
# COMPACT_ATOMS: atom_id res chain seq x y z
N MET A 1 -10.51 -9.19 -15.99
CA MET A 1 -10.81 -8.79 -14.59
C MET A 1 -11.78 -7.64 -14.63
N THR A 2 -12.73 -7.62 -13.71
CA THR A 2 -13.59 -6.47 -13.48
C THR A 2 -12.84 -5.39 -12.68
N GLU A 3 -13.34 -4.17 -12.72
CA GLU A 3 -12.83 -3.06 -11.91
C GLU A 3 -12.83 -3.41 -10.40
N LYS A 4 -13.87 -4.11 -9.94
CA LYS A 4 -14.01 -4.57 -8.56
C LYS A 4 -12.90 -5.58 -8.17
N GLU A 5 -12.57 -6.51 -9.06
CA GLU A 5 -11.49 -7.47 -8.82
C GLU A 5 -10.11 -6.79 -8.80
N LEU A 6 -9.90 -5.78 -9.65
CA LEU A 6 -8.66 -5.01 -9.65
C LEU A 6 -8.50 -4.20 -8.36
N LEU A 7 -9.57 -3.55 -7.91
CA LEU A 7 -9.58 -2.80 -6.67
C LEU A 7 -9.33 -3.69 -5.45
N GLN A 8 -9.97 -4.86 -5.39
CA GLN A 8 -9.71 -5.84 -4.34
C GLN A 8 -8.22 -6.22 -4.29
N LYS A 9 -7.61 -6.50 -5.44
CA LYS A 9 -6.17 -6.81 -5.52
C LYS A 9 -5.29 -5.67 -5.02
N ASN A 10 -5.61 -4.43 -5.36
CA ASN A 10 -4.85 -3.27 -4.89
C ASN A 10 -4.95 -3.12 -3.36
N ILE A 11 -6.11 -3.39 -2.76
CA ILE A 11 -6.30 -3.37 -1.30
C ILE A 11 -5.45 -4.48 -0.65
N GLU A 12 -5.49 -5.70 -1.18
CA GLU A 12 -4.71 -6.83 -0.69
C GLU A 12 -3.19 -6.60 -0.84
N GLU A 13 -2.76 -5.96 -1.94
CA GLU A 13 -1.37 -5.58 -2.15
C GLU A 13 -0.93 -4.50 -1.16
N PHE A 14 -1.76 -3.48 -0.93
CA PHE A 14 -1.47 -2.40 0.02
C PHE A 14 -1.29 -2.92 1.45
N ALA A 15 -2.16 -3.83 1.91
CA ALA A 15 -2.01 -4.47 3.21
C ALA A 15 -0.73 -5.31 3.30
N ARG A 16 -0.45 -6.13 2.27
CA ARG A 16 0.72 -7.01 2.23
C ARG A 16 2.04 -6.25 2.19
N LEU A 17 2.11 -5.18 1.40
CA LEU A 17 3.29 -4.34 1.30
C LEU A 17 3.63 -3.69 2.64
N GLN A 18 2.63 -3.17 3.33
CA GLN A 18 2.84 -2.57 4.65
C GLN A 18 3.34 -3.58 5.68
N ASN A 19 2.87 -4.83 5.64
CA ASN A 19 3.43 -5.89 6.49
C ASN A 19 4.92 -6.12 6.23
N TYR A 20 5.37 -6.05 4.97
CA TYR A 20 6.79 -6.12 4.66
C TYR A 20 7.56 -4.89 5.13
N MET A 21 6.99 -3.69 4.96
CA MET A 21 7.60 -2.45 5.43
C MET A 21 7.80 -2.44 6.95
N VAL A 22 6.89 -3.03 7.73
CA VAL A 22 7.02 -3.16 9.19
C VAL A 22 8.22 -4.04 9.57
N LEU A 23 8.56 -5.03 8.75
CA LEU A 23 9.61 -6.02 9.06
C LEU A 23 11.00 -5.62 8.55
N VAL A 24 11.10 -4.59 7.71
CA VAL A 24 12.34 -4.18 7.05
C VAL A 24 12.92 -2.94 7.74
N GLU A 25 14.25 -2.88 7.88
CA GLU A 25 14.91 -1.69 8.43
C GLU A 25 14.59 -0.44 7.60
N LYS A 26 14.06 0.60 8.27
CA LYS A 26 13.58 1.83 7.62
C LYS A 26 14.60 2.54 6.71
N ASN A 27 15.89 2.41 7.00
CA ASN A 27 16.96 3.07 6.25
C ASN A 27 17.55 2.22 5.12
N SER A 28 17.06 0.98 4.93
CA SER A 28 17.52 0.09 3.87
C SER A 28 17.03 0.52 2.49
N ASP A 29 17.76 0.10 1.45
CA ASP A 29 17.30 0.24 0.06
C ASP A 29 15.98 -0.48 -0.18
N ALA A 30 15.77 -1.64 0.46
CA ALA A 30 14.52 -2.39 0.35
C ALA A 30 13.32 -1.57 0.86
N TYR A 31 13.45 -0.91 2.01
CA TYR A 31 12.39 -0.04 2.53
C TYR A 31 12.11 1.14 1.60
N ARG A 32 13.16 1.77 1.02
CA ARG A 32 13.00 2.87 0.05
C ARG A 32 12.16 2.45 -1.16
N VAL A 33 12.43 1.28 -1.72
CA VAL A 33 11.66 0.75 -2.86
C VAL A 33 10.22 0.44 -2.45
N MET A 34 10.01 -0.20 -1.30
CA MET A 34 8.66 -0.50 -0.79
C MET A 34 7.86 0.78 -0.54
N LYS A 35 8.49 1.82 0.02
CA LYS A 35 7.85 3.12 0.26
C LYS A 35 7.34 3.77 -1.03
N GLY A 36 8.10 3.65 -2.12
CA GLY A 36 7.63 4.09 -3.44
C GLY A 36 6.32 3.43 -3.84
N ARG A 37 6.27 2.09 -3.77
CA ARG A 37 5.07 1.32 -4.09
C ARG A 37 3.89 1.60 -3.15
N TYR A 38 4.18 1.84 -1.87
CA TYR A 38 3.17 2.19 -0.87
C TYR A 38 2.50 3.54 -1.21
N ILE A 39 3.28 4.53 -1.63
CA ILE A 39 2.75 5.84 -2.07
C ILE A 39 1.89 5.67 -3.33
N GLU A 40 2.35 4.90 -4.33
CA GLU A 40 1.57 4.64 -5.55
C GLU A 40 0.20 4.03 -5.24
N LEU A 41 0.18 2.97 -4.43
CA LEU A 41 -1.06 2.31 -4.02
C LEU A 41 -1.97 3.23 -3.20
N LYS A 42 -1.41 4.04 -2.30
CA LYS A 42 -2.16 5.03 -1.51
C LYS A 42 -2.84 6.05 -2.40
N VAL A 43 -2.16 6.56 -3.44
CA VAL A 43 -2.75 7.47 -4.43
C VAL A 43 -3.87 6.79 -5.22
N ILE A 44 -3.62 5.57 -5.74
CA ILE A 44 -4.61 4.82 -6.53
C ILE A 44 -5.88 4.59 -5.70
N LEU A 45 -5.74 4.04 -4.49
CA LEU A 45 -6.88 3.70 -3.63
C LEU A 45 -7.65 4.95 -3.19
N THR A 46 -6.95 6.05 -2.88
CA THR A 46 -7.59 7.32 -2.54
C THR A 46 -8.37 7.88 -3.74
N ALA A 47 -7.78 7.85 -4.94
CA ALA A 47 -8.45 8.29 -6.17
C ALA A 47 -9.67 7.41 -6.52
N SER A 48 -9.66 6.14 -6.12
CA SER A 48 -10.81 5.21 -6.20
C SER A 48 -11.84 5.40 -5.08
N GLY A 49 -11.70 6.41 -4.22
CA GLY A 49 -12.66 6.71 -3.15
C GLY A 49 -12.59 5.77 -1.95
N ILE A 50 -11.51 5.01 -1.80
CA ILE A 50 -11.32 4.10 -0.66
C ILE A 50 -10.87 4.89 0.56
N ASN A 51 -11.56 4.68 1.68
CA ASN A 51 -11.13 5.21 2.97
C ASN A 51 -9.96 4.37 3.51
N LEU A 52 -8.79 5.00 3.64
CA LEU A 52 -7.57 4.34 4.11
C LEU A 52 -7.33 4.46 5.62
N THR A 53 -8.22 5.09 6.39
CA THR A 53 -8.00 5.38 7.82
C THR A 53 -7.58 4.14 8.64
N GLU A 54 -8.22 3.00 8.39
CA GLU A 54 -7.91 1.72 9.05
C GLU A 54 -6.92 0.85 8.26
N LEU A 55 -6.72 1.14 6.97
CA LEU A 55 -5.86 0.35 6.09
C LEU A 55 -4.40 0.83 6.10
N ASP A 56 -4.17 2.12 6.35
CA ASP A 56 -2.84 2.72 6.40
C ASP A 56 -2.24 2.59 7.82
N VAL A 57 -1.41 1.57 7.99
CA VAL A 57 -0.71 1.27 9.24
C VAL A 57 0.65 1.93 9.34
N ILE A 58 1.30 2.20 8.19
CA ILE A 58 2.63 2.83 8.15
C ILE A 58 2.52 4.33 8.50
N LYS A 59 1.43 4.99 8.10
CA LYS A 59 1.13 6.40 8.39
C LYS A 59 2.25 7.37 7.96
N GLU A 60 2.92 7.01 6.86
CA GLU A 60 3.89 7.88 6.15
C GLU A 60 3.29 8.51 4.89
#